data_AF-A0A560MAB6-F1
#
_entry.id   AF-A0A560MAB6-F1
#
_cell.length_a   1.000
_cell.length_b   1.000
_cell.length_c   1.000
_cell.angle_alpha   90.00
_cell.angle_beta   90.00
_cell.angle_gamma   90.00
#
_symmetry.space_group_name_H-M   'P 1'
#
loop_
_entity.id
_entity.type
_entity.pdbx_description
1 polymer ?
#
loop_
_entity_poly.entity_id
_entity_poly.type
_entity_poly.pdbx_seq_one_letter_code
_entity_poly.pdbx_strand_id
1 'polypeptide(L)'
;MAEKLTLWAVYTNDDLTEGRGRQFVKHFCKMESTAIRLAKKGYVQGTDCPVEPVDAFCVDGKYFLPTSILNIVPPSPEDEARQRMIDARKLALKKAKALGLSDEEIALLVKGPSQ
;
A
#
# COMPACT_ATOMS: atom_id res chain seq x y z
N MET A 1 6.06 17.02 -11.33
CA MET A 1 5.72 16.36 -12.61
C MET A 1 6.00 14.89 -12.45
N ALA A 2 5.08 14.01 -12.86
CA ALA A 2 5.30 12.57 -12.81
C ALA A 2 6.06 12.13 -14.06
N GLU A 3 7.25 11.58 -13.89
CA GLU A 3 8.02 11.03 -15.00
C GLU A 3 7.66 9.55 -15.18
N LYS A 4 7.26 9.17 -16.40
CA LYS A 4 7.00 7.77 -16.74
C LYS A 4 8.33 7.07 -17.05
N LEU A 5 8.59 5.95 -16.39
CA LEU A 5 9.73 5.09 -16.65
C LEU A 5 9.30 3.62 -16.79
N THR A 6 10.06 2.86 -17.57
CA THR A 6 9.86 1.42 -17.70
C THR A 6 10.80 0.69 -16.76
N LEU A 7 10.23 -0.22 -15.96
CA LEU A 7 10.95 -1.17 -15.12
C LEU A 7 10.71 -2.59 -15.63
N TRP A 8 11.52 -3.53 -15.17
CA TRP A 8 11.41 -4.96 -15.46
C TRP A 8 11.01 -5.69 -14.19
N ALA A 9 9.80 -6.22 -14.16
CA ALA A 9 9.26 -7.00 -13.05
C ALA A 9 9.64 -8.47 -13.21
N VAL A 10 10.22 -9.05 -12.16
CA VAL A 10 10.52 -10.48 -12.06
C VAL A 10 9.42 -11.12 -11.22
N TYR A 11 8.58 -11.96 -11.83
CA TYR A 11 7.49 -12.62 -11.13
C TYR A 11 7.92 -13.94 -10.52
N THR A 12 7.40 -14.24 -9.34
CA THR A 12 7.58 -15.52 -8.68
C THR A 12 6.25 -16.06 -8.17
N ASN A 13 6.24 -17.34 -7.85
CA ASN A 13 5.13 -18.02 -7.20
C ASN A 13 5.54 -18.32 -5.74
N ASP A 14 4.62 -18.27 -4.77
CA ASP A 14 4.89 -18.60 -3.36
C ASP A 14 4.96 -20.13 -3.11
N ASP A 15 4.26 -20.93 -3.90
CA ASP A 15 4.19 -22.40 -3.79
C ASP A 15 5.44 -23.09 -4.36
N LEU A 16 6.15 -22.47 -5.32
CA LEU A 16 7.41 -22.91 -5.95
C LEU A 16 7.49 -24.38 -6.44
N THR A 17 6.42 -25.17 -6.32
CA THR A 17 6.41 -26.62 -6.53
C THR A 17 5.40 -27.03 -7.61
N GLU A 18 4.11 -26.82 -7.40
CA GLU A 18 3.06 -27.10 -8.39
C GLU A 18 2.61 -25.82 -9.13
N GLY A 19 2.97 -24.65 -8.62
CA GLY A 19 2.61 -23.35 -9.19
C GLY A 19 1.16 -22.95 -8.92
N ARG A 20 0.51 -23.57 -7.93
CA ARG A 20 -0.87 -23.25 -7.51
C ARG A 20 -0.95 -22.05 -6.59
N GLY A 21 0.21 -21.61 -6.13
CA GLY A 21 0.38 -20.47 -5.28
C GLY A 21 0.12 -19.13 -5.97
N ARG A 22 0.05 -18.07 -5.16
CA ARG A 22 -0.13 -16.70 -5.64
C ARG A 22 1.13 -16.23 -6.36
N GLN A 23 0.94 -15.66 -7.55
CA GLN A 23 2.00 -14.94 -8.23
C GLN A 23 2.18 -13.54 -7.66
N PHE A 24 3.44 -13.14 -7.47
CA PHE A 24 3.81 -11.80 -7.02
C PHE A 24 5.14 -11.36 -7.63
N VAL A 25 5.38 -10.05 -7.65
CA VAL A 25 6.67 -9.51 -8.12
C VAL A 25 7.73 -9.67 -7.03
N LYS A 26 8.80 -10.40 -7.34
CA LYS A 26 9.97 -10.60 -6.49
C LYS A 26 10.95 -9.43 -6.57
N HIS A 27 11.20 -8.91 -7.77
CA HIS A 27 12.12 -7.80 -8.03
C HIS A 27 11.59 -6.86 -9.11
N PHE A 28 11.84 -5.56 -8.93
CA PHE A 28 11.78 -4.58 -10.01
C PHE A 28 13.20 -4.15 -10.37
N CYS A 29 13.53 -4.17 -11.66
CA CYS A 29 14.86 -3.86 -12.17
C CYS A 29 14.79 -2.74 -13.20
N LYS A 30 15.79 -1.87 -13.24
CA LYS A 30 15.88 -0.84 -14.30
C LYS A 30 16.31 -1.42 -15.66
N MET A 31 17.08 -2.51 -15.65
CA MET A 31 17.61 -3.15 -16.85
C MET A 31 17.10 -4.58 -16.96
N GLU A 32 16.75 -4.99 -18.18
CA GLU A 32 16.29 -6.34 -18.50
C GLU A 32 17.33 -7.39 -18.13
N SER A 33 18.60 -7.16 -18.46
CA SER A 33 19.70 -8.08 -18.15
C SER A 33 19.85 -8.36 -16.64
N THR A 34 19.54 -7.36 -15.81
CA THR A 34 19.53 -7.52 -14.35
C THR A 34 18.36 -8.37 -13.91
N ALA A 35 17.18 -8.15 -14.49
CA ALA A 35 16.00 -8.97 -14.23
C ALA A 35 16.22 -10.43 -14.63
N ILE A 36 16.76 -10.69 -15.83
CA ILE A 36 17.07 -12.04 -16.33
C ILE A 36 18.07 -12.76 -15.41
N ARG A 37 19.11 -12.05 -14.94
CA ARG A 37 20.07 -12.63 -13.99
C ARG A 37 19.41 -13.00 -12.67
N LEU A 38 18.52 -12.15 -12.15
CA LEU A 38 17.81 -12.38 -10.89
C LEU A 38 16.65 -13.37 -11.01
N ALA A 39 16.17 -13.64 -12.22
CA ALA A 39 15.12 -14.60 -12.51
C ALA A 39 15.58 -16.05 -12.39
N LYS A 40 16.89 -16.31 -12.43
CA LYS A 40 17.43 -17.67 -12.51
C LYS A 40 17.00 -18.55 -11.33
N LYS A 41 16.47 -19.75 -11.65
CA LYS A 41 16.07 -20.79 -10.68
C LYS A 41 15.14 -20.32 -9.55
N GLY A 42 14.38 -19.26 -9.80
CA GLY A 42 13.53 -18.63 -8.81
C GLY A 42 12.06 -19.05 -8.86
N TYR A 43 11.68 -19.95 -9.77
CA TYR A 43 10.28 -20.27 -10.08
C TYR A 43 9.95 -21.75 -9.86
N VAL A 44 8.79 -22.19 -10.34
CA VAL A 44 8.23 -23.53 -10.12
C VAL A 44 9.25 -24.61 -10.51
N GLN A 45 9.54 -25.52 -9.58
CA GLN A 45 10.52 -26.60 -9.74
C GLN A 45 11.93 -26.13 -10.12
N GLY A 46 12.33 -24.92 -9.68
CA GLY A 46 13.66 -24.37 -9.97
C GLY A 46 13.84 -23.88 -11.39
N THR A 47 12.73 -23.63 -12.11
CA THR A 47 12.74 -22.91 -13.39
C THR A 47 13.04 -21.42 -13.21
N ASP A 48 13.27 -20.72 -14.31
CA ASP A 48 13.51 -19.28 -14.28
C ASP A 48 12.18 -18.51 -14.12
N CYS A 49 12.22 -17.43 -13.34
CA CYS A 49 11.11 -16.52 -13.15
C CYS A 49 10.71 -15.83 -14.47
N PRO A 50 9.41 -15.66 -14.74
CA PRO A 50 8.94 -14.76 -15.79
C PRO A 50 9.43 -13.32 -15.56
N VAL A 51 9.83 -12.65 -16.63
CA VAL A 51 10.29 -11.25 -16.62
C VAL A 51 9.45 -10.45 -17.60
N GLU A 52 8.83 -9.37 -17.13
CA GLU A 52 7.96 -8.53 -17.97
C GLU A 52 8.26 -7.04 -17.76
N PRO A 53 8.17 -6.20 -18.81
CA PRO A 53 8.25 -4.76 -18.66
C PRO A 53 6.97 -4.22 -18.01
N VAL A 54 7.14 -3.29 -17.08
CA VAL A 54 6.05 -2.60 -16.38
C VAL A 54 6.30 -1.10 -16.39
N ASP A 55 5.22 -0.33 -16.56
CA ASP A 55 5.28 1.11 -16.43
C ASP A 55 5.29 1.51 -14.95
N ALA A 56 6.13 2.48 -14.60
CA ALA A 56 6.19 3.08 -13.29
C ALA A 56 6.25 4.61 -13.41
N PHE A 57 5.81 5.31 -12.38
CA PHE A 57 5.86 6.76 -12.29
C PHE A 57 6.82 7.17 -11.18
N CYS A 58 7.75 8.08 -11.48
CA CYS A 58 8.56 8.74 -10.49
C CYS A 58 7.92 10.08 -10.12
N VAL A 59 7.55 10.25 -8.85
CA VAL A 59 7.06 11.50 -8.30
C VAL A 59 7.87 11.81 -7.05
N ASP A 60 8.57 12.94 -7.04
CA ASP A 60 9.39 13.42 -5.92
C ASP A 60 10.39 12.37 -5.39
N GLY A 61 11.05 11.65 -6.32
CA GLY A 61 12.03 10.61 -6.00
C GLY A 61 11.44 9.30 -5.49
N LYS A 62 10.11 9.17 -5.46
CA LYS A 62 9.40 7.94 -5.10
C LYS A 62 8.82 7.28 -6.36
N TYR A 63 8.92 5.96 -6.41
CA TYR A 63 8.39 5.15 -7.50
C TYR A 63 6.99 4.65 -7.17
N PHE A 64 6.07 4.84 -8.10
CA PHE A 64 4.67 4.42 -8.02
C PHE A 64 4.37 3.49 -9.18
N LEU A 65 3.64 2.41 -8.91
CA LEU A 65 3.16 1.51 -9.94
C LEU A 65 1.68 1.81 -10.22
N PRO A 66 1.29 2.00 -11.49
CA PRO A 66 -0.11 1.95 -11.88
C PRO A 66 -0.61 0.52 -11.65
N THR A 67 -1.31 0.30 -10.53
CA THR A 67 -1.94 -0.97 -10.22
C THR A 67 -3.39 -0.95 -10.70
N SER A 68 -3.70 -1.85 -11.63
CA SER A 68 -5.07 -2.11 -12.11
C SER A 68 -5.84 -3.08 -11.21
N ILE A 69 -5.21 -3.68 -10.20
CA ILE A 69 -5.78 -4.74 -9.34
C ILE A 69 -6.36 -4.16 -8.03
N LEU A 70 -6.23 -2.85 -7.80
CA LEU A 70 -6.82 -2.21 -6.61
C LEU A 70 -8.35 -2.29 -6.65
N ASN A 71 -8.91 -3.23 -5.88
CA ASN A 71 -10.33 -3.23 -5.57
C ASN A 71 -10.60 -2.14 -4.52
N ILE A 72 -11.07 -0.99 -4.97
CA ILE A 72 -11.49 0.09 -4.08
C ILE A 72 -12.92 -0.20 -3.62
N VAL A 73 -13.05 -0.62 -2.37
CA VAL A 73 -14.37 -0.88 -1.78
C VAL A 73 -15.05 0.46 -1.48
N PRO A 74 -16.25 0.72 -2.02
CA PRO A 74 -16.98 1.95 -1.71
C PRO A 74 -17.46 1.95 -0.25
N PRO A 75 -17.58 3.12 0.39
CA PRO A 75 -18.09 3.20 1.75
C PRO A 75 -19.57 2.80 1.80
N SER A 76 -19.98 2.15 2.89
CA SER A 76 -21.39 1.97 3.21
C SER A 76 -21.96 3.24 3.88
N PRO A 77 -23.29 3.42 3.92
CA PRO A 77 -23.91 4.53 4.68
C PRO A 77 -23.53 4.55 6.16
N GLU A 78 -23.29 3.38 6.76
CA GLU A 78 -22.82 3.26 8.15
C GLU A 78 -21.37 3.73 8.31
N ASP A 79 -20.51 3.44 7.32
CA ASP A 79 -19.13 3.91 7.32
C ASP A 79 -19.08 5.43 7.20
N GLU A 80 -19.93 6.04 6.37
CA GLU A 80 -20.03 7.50 6.29
C GLU A 80 -20.47 8.13 7.61
N ALA A 81 -21.48 7.55 8.27
CA ALA A 81 -21.93 8.03 9.57
C ALA A 81 -20.82 7.94 10.63
N ARG A 82 -20.11 6.81 10.67
CA ARG A 82 -18.95 6.62 11.57
C ARG A 82 -17.82 7.59 11.23
N GLN A 83 -17.56 7.84 9.96
CA GLN A 83 -16.55 8.79 9.50
C GLN A 83 -16.87 10.22 9.97
N ARG A 84 -18.14 10.66 9.88
CA ARG A 84 -18.57 11.96 10.44
C ARG A 84 -18.31 12.08 11.93
N MET A 85 -18.55 11.01 12.70
CA MET A 85 -18.26 11.00 14.14
C MET A 85 -16.76 11.07 14.43
N ILE A 86 -15.95 10.34 13.65
CA ILE A 86 -14.47 10.39 13.74
C ILE A 86 -13.97 11.81 13.44
N ASP A 87 -14.48 12.43 12.39
CA ASP A 87 -14.04 13.76 11.96
C ASP A 87 -14.50 14.85 12.93
N ALA A 88 -15.73 14.77 13.45
CA ALA A 88 -16.22 15.64 14.50
C ALA A 88 -15.36 15.55 15.77
N ARG A 89 -14.99 14.33 16.17
CA ARG A 89 -14.09 14.09 17.31
C ARG A 89 -12.69 14.65 17.06
N LYS A 90 -12.11 14.43 15.88
CA LYS A 90 -10.80 15.02 15.51
C LYS A 90 -10.84 16.55 15.51
N LEU A 91 -11.93 17.14 15.04
CA LEU A 91 -12.11 18.59 15.05
C LEU A 91 -12.22 19.12 16.48
N ALA A 92 -13.02 18.47 17.34
CA ALA A 92 -13.15 18.83 18.75
C ALA A 92 -11.80 18.75 19.48
N LEU A 93 -11.02 17.68 19.24
CA LEU A 93 -9.67 17.53 19.78
C LEU A 93 -8.73 18.64 19.31
N LYS A 94 -8.73 18.97 18.01
CA LYS A 94 -7.93 20.07 17.46
C LYS A 94 -8.30 21.42 18.11
N LYS A 95 -9.60 21.69 18.29
CA LYS A 95 -10.08 22.90 18.95
C LYS A 95 -9.68 22.94 20.43
N ALA A 96 -9.80 21.83 21.15
CA ALA A 96 -9.40 21.76 22.56
C ALA A 96 -7.89 22.02 22.73
N LYS A 97 -7.06 21.42 21.87
CA LYS A 97 -5.60 21.70 21.85
C LYS A 97 -5.30 23.16 21.50
N ALA A 98 -6.03 23.76 20.55
CA ALA A 98 -5.87 25.17 20.19
C ALA A 98 -6.31 26.13 21.30
N LEU A 99 -7.25 25.72 22.16
CA LEU A 99 -7.70 26.45 23.34
C LEU A 99 -6.77 26.23 24.56
N GLY A 100 -5.69 25.47 24.41
CA GLY A 100 -4.67 25.30 25.44
C GLY A 100 -4.98 24.23 26.49
N LEU A 101 -5.98 23.36 26.25
CA LEU A 101 -6.21 22.23 27.15
C LEU A 101 -5.05 21.25 27.09
N SER A 102 -4.64 20.75 28.25
CA SER A 102 -3.65 19.69 28.38
C SER A 102 -4.23 18.35 27.88
N ASP A 103 -3.35 17.44 27.46
CA ASP A 103 -3.77 16.14 26.95
C ASP A 103 -4.52 15.30 28.02
N GLU A 104 -4.27 15.55 29.31
CA GLU A 104 -4.96 14.92 30.45
C GLU A 104 -6.43 15.38 30.57
N GLU A 105 -6.69 16.68 30.43
CA GLU A 105 -8.05 17.25 30.46
C GLU A 105 -8.86 16.81 29.23
N ILE A 106 -8.20 16.72 28.08
CA ILE A 106 -8.80 16.21 26.85
C ILE A 106 -9.16 14.72 27.00
N ALA A 107 -8.31 13.92 27.65
CA ALA A 107 -8.58 12.51 27.89
C ALA A 107 -9.76 12.29 28.85
N LEU A 108 -9.90 13.14 29.86
CA LEU A 108 -11.04 13.18 30.79
C LEU A 108 -12.36 13.51 30.09
N LEU A 109 -12.37 14.41 29.11
CA LEU A 109 -13.57 14.75 28.33
C LEU A 109 -13.96 13.65 27.32
N VAL A 110 -12.98 12.90 26.83
CA VAL A 110 -13.17 11.83 25.85
C VAL A 110 -13.72 10.54 26.50
N LYS A 111 -13.35 10.26 27.75
CA LYS A 111 -14.01 9.24 28.58
C LYS A 111 -15.17 9.90 29.31
N GLY A 112 -16.34 9.97 28.68
CA GLY A 112 -17.58 10.28 29.41
C GLY A 112 -17.74 9.34 30.63
N PRO A 113 -18.46 9.78 31.68
CA PRO A 113 -18.51 9.09 32.97
C PRO A 113 -18.95 7.64 32.75
N SER A 114 -18.13 6.72 33.24
CA SER A 114 -18.50 5.31 33.30
C SER A 114 -19.70 5.18 34.25
N GLN A 115 -20.89 4.94 33.69
CA GLN A 115 -22.03 4.37 34.39
C GLN A 115 -22.32 3.00 33.79
#